data_AF-A0A7X8JH20-F1
#
_entry.id   AF-A0A7X8JH20-F1
#
_cell.length_a   1.000
_cell.length_b   1.000
_cell.length_c   1.000
_cell.angle_alpha   90.00
_cell.angle_beta   90.00
_cell.angle_gamma   90.00
#
_symmetry.space_group_name_H-M   'P 1'
#
loop_
_entity.id
_entity.type
_entity.pdbx_description
1 polymer ?
#
loop_
_entity_poly.entity_id
_entity_poly.type
_entity_poly.pdbx_seq_one_letter_code
_entity_poly.pdbx_strand_id
1 'polypeptide(L)'
;MLQIDDAGSGSFVGGTCIGIYRPETNEYCFDIIPVEFYNKENFKKKLYLDQVVNIASAAITCLKPSRGEMIEVCRGYMFERLKIWLENNGYRWYSTQITGRIQEIVEKSFELYTERLGLPWQYIKYTRYPFHFHKLLRWVYADYDNRIKLCKVGWKSWQKLESIVPDTAWASMCAVSFTCMKCGRHIKPRSEVKVIRFVSNRENYVYLHDKCDSGKGH
;
A
#
# COMPACT_ATOMS: atom_id res chain seq x y z
N MET A 1 -3.93 26.51 9.21
CA MET A 1 -4.00 26.03 7.82
C MET A 1 -4.16 24.53 7.85
N LEU A 2 -4.88 23.94 6.90
CA LEU A 2 -4.92 22.49 6.75
C LEU A 2 -4.09 22.07 5.54
N GLN A 3 -3.41 20.93 5.63
CA GLN A 3 -2.68 20.31 4.54
C GLN A 3 -3.25 18.90 4.32
N ILE A 4 -3.40 18.49 3.07
CA ILE A 4 -3.95 17.18 2.69
C ILE A 4 -2.99 16.47 1.73
N ASP A 5 -2.59 15.26 2.09
CA ASP A 5 -1.67 14.43 1.31
C ASP A 5 -2.04 12.94 1.36
N ASP A 6 -1.45 12.15 0.45
CA ASP A 6 -1.67 10.70 0.37
C ASP A 6 -0.36 9.90 0.43
N ALA A 7 -0.46 8.67 0.94
CA ALA A 7 0.62 7.69 0.84
C ALA A 7 0.07 6.32 0.46
N GLY A 8 0.87 5.57 -0.32
CA GLY A 8 0.51 4.23 -0.74
C GLY A 8 -0.35 4.15 -2.00
N SER A 9 -0.76 5.26 -2.62
CA SER A 9 -1.42 5.25 -3.94
C SER A 9 -0.55 4.63 -5.04
N GLY A 10 0.76 4.50 -4.81
CA GLY A 10 1.75 3.78 -5.63
C GLY A 10 2.09 2.35 -5.15
N SER A 11 1.51 1.86 -4.05
CA SER A 11 1.71 0.51 -3.53
C SER A 11 0.68 -0.49 -4.05
N PHE A 12 1.14 -1.69 -4.43
CA PHE A 12 0.26 -2.81 -4.81
C PHE A 12 -0.44 -3.44 -3.61
N VAL A 13 0.23 -3.47 -2.45
CA VAL A 13 -0.32 -4.06 -1.23
C VAL A 13 -0.83 -2.96 -0.30
N GLY A 14 -1.96 -3.24 0.35
CA GLY A 14 -2.65 -2.33 1.25
C GLY A 14 -3.52 -1.33 0.50
N GLY A 15 -4.29 -0.55 1.27
CA GLY A 15 -5.08 0.58 0.79
C GLY A 15 -4.24 1.80 0.44
N THR A 16 -4.84 2.98 0.53
CA THR A 16 -4.16 4.27 0.38
C THR A 16 -4.46 5.13 1.59
N CYS A 17 -3.43 5.62 2.27
CA CYS A 17 -3.57 6.53 3.40
C CYS A 17 -3.88 7.92 2.89
N ILE A 18 -4.92 8.55 3.43
CA ILE A 18 -5.25 9.97 3.22
C ILE A 18 -5.07 10.67 4.55
N GLY A 19 -4.18 11.65 4.62
CA GLY A 19 -3.88 12.39 5.84
C GLY A 19 -4.21 13.87 5.72
N ILE A 20 -4.69 14.43 6.82
CA ILE A 20 -5.02 15.84 6.99
C ILE A 20 -4.27 16.32 8.22
N TYR A 21 -3.47 17.37 8.05
CA TYR A 21 -2.59 17.90 9.09
C TYR A 21 -2.81 19.41 9.29
N ARG A 22 -2.84 19.86 10.54
CA ARG A 22 -2.84 21.27 10.93
C ARG A 22 -1.49 21.61 11.55
N PRO A 23 -0.58 22.29 10.83
CA PRO A 23 0.75 22.60 11.35
C PRO A 23 0.75 23.42 12.64
N GLU A 24 -0.19 24.34 12.80
CA GLU A 24 -0.19 25.30 13.91
C GLU A 24 -0.50 24.67 15.27
N THR A 25 -1.31 23.61 15.28
CA THR A 25 -1.70 22.89 16.50
C THR A 25 -1.12 21.48 16.56
N ASN A 26 -0.46 21.04 15.49
CA ASN A 26 0.02 19.67 15.31
C ASN A 26 -1.11 18.61 15.38
N GLU A 27 -2.34 18.98 15.02
CA GLU A 27 -3.44 18.03 14.86
C GLU A 27 -3.28 17.24 13.56
N TYR A 28 -3.47 15.92 13.64
CA TYR A 28 -3.37 15.01 12.51
C TYR A 28 -4.52 14.02 12.52
N CYS A 29 -5.23 13.94 11.40
CA CYS A 29 -6.27 12.94 11.15
C CYS A 29 -5.87 12.15 9.90
N PHE A 30 -6.12 10.85 9.89
CA PHE A 30 -5.95 10.04 8.71
C PHE A 30 -6.91 8.88 8.69
N ASP A 31 -7.14 8.34 7.50
CA ASP A 31 -7.80 7.05 7.32
C ASP A 31 -7.24 6.36 6.06
N ILE A 32 -7.54 5.07 5.92
CA ILE A 32 -7.11 4.23 4.82
C ILE A 32 -8.28 3.98 3.89
N ILE A 33 -8.14 4.31 2.60
CA ILE A 33 -9.05 3.84 1.56
C ILE A 33 -8.93 2.32 1.47
N PRO A 34 -10.01 1.57 1.75
CA PRO A 34 -9.97 0.11 1.76
C PRO A 34 -9.63 -0.49 0.38
N VAL A 35 -9.01 -1.68 0.36
CA VAL A 35 -8.57 -2.37 -0.87
C VAL A 35 -9.73 -2.78 -1.78
N GLU A 36 -10.93 -2.89 -1.22
CA GLU A 36 -12.19 -3.18 -1.90
C GLU A 36 -12.51 -2.09 -2.94
N PHE A 37 -12.12 -0.83 -2.70
CA PHE A 37 -12.26 0.25 -3.69
C PHE A 37 -11.25 0.18 -4.83
N TYR A 38 -10.28 -0.73 -4.72
CA TYR A 38 -9.26 -1.02 -5.72
C TYR A 38 -9.46 -2.38 -6.40
N ASN A 39 -10.63 -3.01 -6.27
CA ASN A 39 -10.98 -4.18 -7.10
C ASN A 39 -11.21 -3.77 -8.58
N LYS A 40 -11.31 -4.73 -9.50
CA LYS A 40 -11.43 -4.45 -10.94
C LYS A 40 -12.60 -3.53 -11.30
N GLU A 41 -13.76 -3.76 -10.67
CA GLU A 41 -14.98 -2.99 -10.94
C GLU A 41 -14.91 -1.59 -10.35
N ASN A 42 -14.58 -1.48 -9.06
CA ASN A 42 -14.54 -0.23 -8.32
C ASN A 42 -13.41 0.69 -8.81
N PHE A 43 -12.27 0.11 -9.17
CA PHE A 43 -11.14 0.87 -9.72
C PHE A 43 -11.51 1.50 -11.07
N LYS A 44 -12.22 0.77 -11.95
CA LYS A 44 -12.71 1.31 -13.23
C LYS A 44 -13.68 2.48 -13.03
N LYS A 45 -14.55 2.41 -12.02
CA LYS A 45 -15.47 3.49 -11.62
C LYS A 45 -14.78 4.64 -10.86
N LYS A 46 -13.50 4.50 -10.52
CA LYS A 46 -12.71 5.41 -9.69
C LYS A 46 -13.34 5.69 -8.31
N LEU A 47 -14.02 4.71 -7.70
CA LEU A 47 -14.69 4.91 -6.39
C LEU A 47 -13.72 5.25 -5.26
N TYR A 48 -12.43 4.91 -5.41
CA TYR A 48 -11.40 5.33 -4.47
C TYR A 48 -11.29 6.88 -4.36
N LEU A 49 -11.62 7.63 -5.42
CA LEU A 49 -11.65 9.10 -5.37
C LEU A 49 -12.82 9.63 -4.54
N ASP A 50 -13.96 8.91 -4.49
CA ASP A 50 -15.06 9.26 -3.58
C ASP A 50 -14.67 9.01 -2.13
N GLN A 51 -13.92 7.94 -1.87
CA GLN A 51 -13.43 7.66 -0.53
C GLN A 51 -12.46 8.73 -0.02
N VAL A 52 -11.66 9.35 -0.90
CA VAL A 52 -10.87 10.54 -0.53
C VAL A 52 -11.78 11.66 -0.02
N VAL A 53 -12.90 11.93 -0.70
CA VAL A 53 -13.86 12.95 -0.26
C VAL A 53 -14.47 12.57 1.09
N ASN A 54 -14.88 11.33 1.28
CA ASN A 54 -15.45 10.86 2.55
C ASN A 54 -14.48 11.04 3.72
N ILE A 55 -13.23 10.60 3.55
CA ILE A 55 -12.20 10.71 4.59
C ILE A 55 -11.86 12.18 4.87
N ALA A 56 -11.61 12.97 3.82
CA ALA A 56 -11.23 14.37 3.97
C ALA A 56 -12.36 15.21 4.55
N SER A 57 -13.61 15.01 4.11
CA SER A 57 -14.76 15.73 4.65
C SER A 57 -14.98 15.43 6.13
N ALA A 58 -14.89 14.15 6.54
CA ALA A 58 -14.99 13.77 7.95
C ALA A 58 -13.89 14.42 8.81
N ALA A 59 -12.64 14.42 8.32
CA ALA A 59 -11.52 15.07 8.99
C ALA A 59 -11.70 16.59 9.08
N ILE A 60 -12.15 17.25 8.00
CA ILE A 60 -12.43 18.70 7.99
C ILE A 60 -13.55 19.04 8.96
N THR A 61 -14.62 18.24 9.03
CA THR A 61 -15.71 18.41 10.01
C THR A 61 -15.22 18.25 11.45
N CYS A 62 -14.27 17.34 11.70
CA CYS A 62 -13.67 17.15 13.01
C CYS A 62 -12.75 18.32 13.40
N LEU A 63 -11.88 18.75 12.49
CA LEU A 63 -10.89 19.81 12.70
C LEU A 63 -11.50 21.21 12.70
N LYS A 64 -12.72 21.38 12.17
CA LYS A 64 -13.51 22.64 12.16
C LYS A 64 -12.67 23.86 11.77
N PRO A 65 -12.08 23.89 10.55
CA PRO A 65 -11.31 25.05 10.11
C PRO A 65 -12.16 26.31 10.09
N SER A 66 -11.55 27.45 10.39
CA SER A 66 -12.26 28.74 10.32
C SER A 66 -12.65 29.06 8.87
N ARG A 67 -13.68 29.89 8.66
CA ARG A 67 -14.20 30.22 7.31
C ARG A 67 -13.15 30.77 6.33
N GLY A 68 -12.11 31.43 6.85
CA GLY A 68 -11.03 32.00 6.03
C GLY A 68 -9.79 31.11 5.93
N GLU A 69 -9.79 29.97 6.59
CA GLU A 69 -8.62 29.11 6.69
C GLU A 69 -8.30 28.42 5.36
N MET A 70 -7.03 28.45 4.98
CA MET A 70 -6.55 27.82 3.77
C MET A 70 -6.41 26.31 3.92
N ILE A 71 -6.86 25.58 2.89
CA ILE A 71 -6.62 24.14 2.71
C ILE A 71 -5.66 23.93 1.55
N GLU A 72 -4.47 23.43 1.85
CA GLU A 72 -3.46 23.02 0.86
C GLU A 72 -3.70 21.57 0.46
N VAL A 73 -3.85 21.32 -0.84
CA VAL A 73 -4.10 19.99 -1.36
C VAL A 73 -2.97 19.56 -2.26
N CYS A 74 -2.44 18.35 -2.03
CA CYS A 74 -1.43 17.76 -2.90
C CYS A 74 -1.89 17.74 -4.37
N ARG A 75 -0.94 17.92 -5.29
CA ARG A 75 -1.17 17.89 -6.74
C ARG A 75 -1.52 16.50 -7.29
N GLY A 76 -1.40 15.45 -6.47
CA GLY A 76 -1.70 14.08 -6.84
C GLY A 76 -3.11 13.88 -7.39
N TYR A 77 -3.25 12.91 -8.30
CA TYR A 77 -4.53 12.56 -8.94
C TYR A 77 -5.58 12.07 -7.94
N MET A 78 -5.16 11.60 -6.76
CA MET A 78 -6.05 11.15 -5.69
C MET A 78 -7.06 12.23 -5.27
N PHE A 79 -6.73 13.50 -5.46
CA PHE A 79 -7.53 14.63 -4.96
C PHE A 79 -8.44 15.28 -6.00
N GLU A 80 -8.58 14.70 -7.20
CA GLU A 80 -9.43 15.28 -8.27
C GLU A 80 -10.87 15.57 -7.81
N ARG A 81 -11.53 14.60 -7.15
CA ARG A 81 -12.91 14.79 -6.64
C ARG A 81 -12.97 15.65 -5.39
N LEU A 82 -11.93 15.62 -4.55
CA LEU A 82 -11.83 16.46 -3.35
C LEU A 82 -11.79 17.95 -3.70
N LYS A 83 -11.03 18.33 -4.73
CA LYS A 83 -10.92 19.71 -5.20
C LYS A 83 -12.29 20.28 -5.59
N ILE A 84 -13.09 19.50 -6.31
CA ILE A 84 -14.47 19.86 -6.69
C ILE A 84 -15.35 19.99 -5.45
N TRP A 85 -15.24 19.04 -4.51
CA TRP A 85 -16.01 19.08 -3.27
C TRP A 85 -15.68 20.31 -2.42
N LEU A 86 -14.39 20.66 -2.28
CA LEU A 86 -13.96 21.84 -1.53
C LEU A 86 -14.53 23.13 -2.12
N GLU A 87 -14.46 23.27 -3.45
CA GLU A 87 -15.04 24.41 -4.18
C GLU A 87 -16.55 24.53 -3.94
N ASN A 88 -17.29 23.42 -4.14
CA ASN A 88 -18.74 23.39 -3.98
C ASN A 88 -19.21 23.68 -2.55
N ASN A 89 -18.36 23.45 -1.55
CA ASN A 89 -18.66 23.73 -0.13
C ASN A 89 -18.08 25.09 0.33
N GLY A 90 -17.52 25.89 -0.57
CA GLY A 90 -17.04 27.24 -0.27
C GLY A 90 -15.78 27.28 0.60
N TYR A 91 -15.00 26.19 0.65
CA TYR A 91 -13.71 26.20 1.32
C TYR A 91 -12.69 26.96 0.48
N ARG A 92 -11.79 27.70 1.14
CA ARG A 92 -10.66 28.29 0.43
C ARG A 92 -9.55 27.26 0.33
N TRP A 93 -9.17 26.89 -0.89
CA TRP A 93 -8.18 25.85 -1.12
C TRP A 93 -7.26 26.20 -2.30
N TYR A 94 -6.08 25.57 -2.35
CA TYR A 94 -5.24 25.59 -3.54
C TYR A 94 -4.41 24.32 -3.66
N SER A 95 -3.96 24.01 -4.89
CA SER A 95 -3.12 22.84 -5.13
C SER A 95 -1.64 23.19 -5.08
N THR A 96 -0.90 22.47 -4.23
CA THR A 96 0.54 22.67 -4.08
C THR A 96 1.29 21.34 -4.06
N GLN A 97 2.61 21.43 -4.26
CA GLN A 97 3.46 20.32 -3.93
C GLN A 97 3.58 20.30 -2.40
N ILE A 98 2.98 19.29 -1.78
CA ILE A 98 3.09 19.09 -0.34
C ILE A 98 4.48 18.49 -0.07
N THR A 99 5.21 19.12 0.86
CA THR A 99 6.52 18.68 1.33
C THR A 99 6.61 18.89 2.84
N GLY A 100 7.63 18.29 3.46
CA GLY A 100 7.90 18.45 4.88
C GLY A 100 7.02 17.56 5.76
N ARG A 101 6.62 18.07 6.93
CA ARG A 101 6.12 17.26 8.05
C ARG A 101 4.88 16.42 7.74
N ILE A 102 3.92 16.95 6.98
CA ILE A 102 2.73 16.16 6.60
C ILE A 102 3.13 14.95 5.75
N GLN A 103 4.03 15.12 4.77
CA GLN A 103 4.49 14.02 3.92
C GLN A 103 5.12 12.93 4.79
N GLU A 104 6.00 13.30 5.72
CA GLU A 104 6.65 12.37 6.64
C GLU A 104 5.64 11.60 7.51
N ILE A 105 4.64 12.30 8.08
CA ILE A 105 3.65 11.68 8.97
C ILE A 105 2.69 10.77 8.18
N VAL A 106 2.29 11.17 6.97
CA VAL A 106 1.39 10.38 6.11
C VAL A 106 2.10 9.14 5.57
N GLU A 107 3.35 9.27 5.12
CA GLU A 107 4.20 8.14 4.76
C GLU A 107 4.36 7.21 5.97
N LYS A 108 4.68 7.73 7.16
CA LYS A 108 4.84 6.93 8.37
C LYS A 108 3.56 6.19 8.77
N SER A 109 2.40 6.81 8.63
CA SER A 109 1.10 6.19 8.91
C SER A 109 0.81 5.04 7.95
N PHE A 110 1.16 5.21 6.67
CA PHE A 110 1.09 4.13 5.69
C PHE A 110 2.08 2.99 5.99
N GLU A 111 3.32 3.31 6.38
CA GLU A 111 4.30 2.30 6.81
C GLU A 111 3.75 1.42 7.94
N LEU A 112 3.28 2.04 9.02
CA LEU A 112 2.71 1.33 10.18
C LEU A 112 1.46 0.53 9.81
N TYR A 113 0.62 1.06 8.92
CA TYR A 113 -0.51 0.32 8.37
C TYR A 113 -0.07 -0.94 7.63
N THR A 114 0.91 -0.84 6.72
CA THR A 114 1.38 -2.01 5.97
C THR A 114 2.15 -3.01 6.82
N GLU A 115 2.86 -2.56 7.85
CA GLU A 115 3.46 -3.45 8.86
C GLU A 115 2.40 -4.27 9.58
N ARG A 116 1.26 -3.66 9.97
CA ARG A 116 0.12 -4.36 10.57
C ARG A 116 -0.53 -5.39 9.64
N LEU A 117 -0.42 -5.21 8.31
CA LEU A 117 -0.82 -6.24 7.34
C LEU A 117 0.14 -7.43 7.27
N GLY A 118 1.30 -7.35 7.94
CA GLY A 118 2.33 -8.38 7.94
C GLY A 118 3.44 -8.16 6.91
N LEU A 119 3.56 -6.95 6.32
CA LEU A 119 4.72 -6.64 5.49
C LEU A 119 5.96 -6.46 6.35
N PRO A 120 7.06 -7.15 6.04
CA PRO A 120 8.31 -6.94 6.76
C PRO A 120 8.83 -5.51 6.59
N TRP A 121 9.35 -4.91 7.65
CA TRP A 121 9.90 -3.55 7.65
C TRP A 121 10.90 -3.27 6.51
N GLN A 122 11.72 -4.25 6.17
CA GLN A 122 12.68 -4.16 5.07
C GLN A 122 12.03 -4.08 3.67
N TYR A 123 10.76 -4.44 3.54
CA TYR A 123 9.96 -4.26 2.32
C TYR A 123 9.32 -2.88 2.28
N ILE A 124 9.18 -2.22 3.43
CA ILE A 124 8.53 -0.91 3.59
C ILE A 124 9.56 0.22 3.37
N LYS A 125 10.69 0.21 4.09
CA LYS A 125 11.61 1.38 4.20
C LYS A 125 12.57 1.62 3.01
N TYR A 126 12.88 0.60 2.22
CA TYR A 126 14.13 0.56 1.43
C TYR A 126 14.04 0.87 -0.08
N THR A 127 12.90 1.28 -0.64
CA THR A 127 12.78 1.29 -2.11
C THR A 127 12.05 2.50 -2.70
N ARG A 128 12.70 3.15 -3.68
CA ARG A 128 12.04 3.97 -4.69
C ARG A 128 11.06 3.09 -5.50
N TYR A 129 9.84 3.60 -5.71
CA TYR A 129 8.61 2.91 -6.13
C TYR A 129 8.67 1.84 -7.26
N PRO A 130 9.49 1.93 -8.33
CA PRO A 130 9.45 0.95 -9.42
C PRO A 130 9.92 -0.47 -9.02
N PHE A 131 10.85 -0.58 -8.08
CA PHE A 131 11.37 -1.88 -7.60
C PHE A 131 10.50 -2.52 -6.51
N HIS A 132 9.49 -1.79 -6.04
CA HIS A 132 8.61 -2.21 -4.94
C HIS A 132 7.63 -3.29 -5.38
N PHE A 133 7.08 -3.17 -6.59
CA PHE A 133 6.06 -4.09 -7.10
C PHE A 133 6.50 -5.57 -7.09
N HIS A 134 7.68 -5.89 -7.65
CA HIS A 134 8.20 -7.27 -7.65
C HIS A 134 8.57 -7.78 -6.26
N LYS A 135 8.97 -6.88 -5.36
CA LYS A 135 9.24 -7.22 -3.97
C LYS A 135 7.94 -7.61 -3.27
N LEU A 136 6.90 -6.80 -3.43
CA LEU A 136 5.55 -7.07 -2.92
C LEU A 136 4.96 -8.34 -3.51
N LEU A 137 5.10 -8.59 -4.82
CA LEU A 137 4.65 -9.83 -5.46
C LEU A 137 5.26 -11.08 -4.83
N ARG A 138 6.57 -11.07 -4.53
CA ARG A 138 7.22 -12.19 -3.83
C ARG A 138 6.63 -12.43 -2.44
N TRP A 139 6.29 -11.37 -1.72
CA TRP A 139 5.58 -11.49 -0.44
C TRP A 139 4.17 -12.04 -0.63
N VAL A 140 3.43 -11.61 -1.66
CA VAL A 140 2.10 -12.14 -1.96
C VAL A 140 2.17 -13.63 -2.31
N TYR A 141 3.01 -14.04 -3.26
CA TYR A 141 3.13 -15.45 -3.66
C TYR A 141 3.65 -16.38 -2.57
N ALA A 142 4.31 -15.86 -1.53
CA ALA A 142 4.69 -16.65 -0.37
C ALA A 142 3.50 -17.17 0.46
N ASP A 143 2.32 -16.55 0.32
CA ASP A 143 1.07 -16.96 0.99
C ASP A 143 -0.13 -16.40 0.20
N TYR A 144 -0.26 -16.86 -1.05
CA TYR A 144 -1.09 -16.22 -2.07
C TYR A 144 -2.55 -16.02 -1.63
N ASP A 145 -3.20 -17.09 -1.18
CA ASP A 145 -4.64 -17.07 -0.83
C ASP A 145 -4.95 -16.06 0.29
N ASN A 146 -4.02 -15.89 1.24
CA ASN A 146 -4.19 -14.96 2.35
C ASN A 146 -3.77 -13.53 2.02
N ARG A 147 -2.83 -13.34 1.09
CA ARG A 147 -2.23 -12.02 0.83
C ARG A 147 -2.81 -11.32 -0.38
N ILE A 148 -3.35 -12.05 -1.37
CA ILE A 148 -3.93 -11.43 -2.56
C ILE A 148 -5.15 -10.57 -2.22
N LYS A 149 -5.93 -10.94 -1.21
CA LYS A 149 -7.06 -10.15 -0.69
C LYS A 149 -6.66 -8.80 -0.10
N LEU A 150 -5.37 -8.59 0.18
CA LEU A 150 -4.82 -7.34 0.69
C LEU A 150 -4.28 -6.44 -0.43
N CYS A 151 -4.50 -6.80 -1.69
CA CYS A 151 -3.86 -6.14 -2.83
C CYS A 151 -4.85 -5.36 -3.71
N LYS A 152 -4.32 -4.36 -4.42
CA LYS A 152 -5.07 -3.53 -5.39
C LYS A 152 -5.21 -4.24 -6.74
N VAL A 153 -6.05 -5.26 -6.80
CA VAL A 153 -6.20 -6.16 -7.98
C VAL A 153 -6.81 -5.47 -9.22
N GLY A 154 -7.41 -4.29 -9.07
CA GLY A 154 -7.87 -3.46 -10.19
C GLY A 154 -6.74 -2.77 -10.95
N TRP A 155 -5.51 -2.82 -10.45
CA TRP A 155 -4.37 -2.17 -11.10
C TRP A 155 -3.93 -2.89 -12.38
N LYS A 156 -3.66 -2.09 -13.42
CA LYS A 156 -3.17 -2.59 -14.71
C LYS A 156 -1.88 -3.41 -14.58
N SER A 157 -0.98 -3.04 -13.68
CA SER A 157 0.27 -3.78 -13.45
C SER A 157 0.03 -5.19 -12.91
N TRP A 158 -1.00 -5.36 -12.06
CA TRP A 158 -1.41 -6.68 -11.59
C TRP A 158 -2.15 -7.46 -12.66
N GLN A 159 -3.09 -6.83 -13.37
CA GLN A 159 -3.87 -7.49 -14.43
C GLN A 159 -3.02 -8.08 -15.56
N LYS A 160 -1.83 -7.53 -15.81
CA LYS A 160 -0.87 -8.11 -16.76
C LYS A 160 -0.23 -9.41 -16.28
N LEU A 161 -0.22 -9.66 -14.98
CA LEU A 161 0.46 -10.79 -14.33
C LEU A 161 -0.52 -11.77 -13.66
N GLU A 162 -1.80 -11.42 -13.54
CA GLU A 162 -2.76 -12.23 -12.78
C GLU A 162 -3.01 -13.63 -13.36
N SER A 163 -2.72 -13.82 -14.66
CA SER A 163 -2.81 -15.12 -15.34
C SER A 163 -1.56 -15.98 -15.16
N ILE A 164 -0.50 -15.44 -14.54
CA ILE A 164 0.75 -16.17 -14.36
C ILE A 164 0.59 -17.18 -13.23
N VAL A 165 0.70 -18.45 -13.61
CA VAL A 165 0.76 -19.56 -12.67
C VAL A 165 2.23 -19.76 -12.28
N PRO A 166 2.60 -19.58 -11.00
CA PRO A 166 3.95 -19.84 -10.55
C PRO A 166 4.29 -21.33 -10.61
N ASP A 167 5.50 -21.65 -11.06
CA ASP A 167 6.03 -23.00 -10.96
C ASP A 167 6.49 -23.26 -9.52
N THR A 168 6.24 -24.47 -9.02
CA THR A 168 6.70 -24.87 -7.69
C THR A 168 7.59 -26.10 -7.76
N ALA A 169 8.70 -26.05 -7.06
CA ALA A 169 9.67 -27.15 -6.97
C ALA A 169 10.25 -27.25 -5.57
N TRP A 170 10.80 -28.41 -5.24
CA TRP A 170 11.55 -28.63 -4.01
C TRP A 170 13.04 -28.62 -4.33
N ALA A 171 13.83 -27.98 -3.47
CA ALA A 171 15.28 -27.90 -3.62
C ALA A 171 15.98 -27.97 -2.26
N SER A 172 17.21 -28.52 -2.26
CA SER A 172 18.10 -28.46 -1.10
C SER A 172 19.05 -27.27 -1.23
N MET A 173 19.13 -26.45 -0.19
CA MET A 173 19.90 -25.20 -0.24
C MET A 173 21.40 -25.44 0.00
N CYS A 174 22.23 -25.19 -1.01
CA CYS A 174 23.68 -25.23 -0.90
C CYS A 174 24.21 -23.99 -0.14
N ALA A 175 24.49 -24.14 1.15
CA ALA A 175 25.25 -23.25 2.06
C ALA A 175 24.74 -21.81 2.33
N VAL A 176 24.04 -21.15 1.41
CA VAL A 176 23.57 -19.76 1.58
C VAL A 176 22.35 -19.67 2.49
N SER A 177 22.38 -18.74 3.46
CA SER A 177 21.25 -18.48 4.36
C SER A 177 20.19 -17.62 3.67
N PHE A 178 18.98 -18.16 3.51
CA PHE A 178 17.83 -17.41 2.99
C PHE A 178 16.85 -17.09 4.10
N THR A 179 15.92 -16.18 3.85
CA THR A 179 14.80 -15.90 4.73
C THR A 179 13.52 -16.43 4.12
N CYS A 180 12.75 -17.20 4.89
CA CYS A 180 11.44 -17.68 4.48
C CYS A 180 10.49 -16.50 4.30
N MET A 181 9.94 -16.33 3.10
CA MET A 181 9.07 -15.18 2.80
C MET A 181 7.65 -15.28 3.39
N LYS A 182 7.28 -16.44 3.94
CA LYS A 182 6.02 -16.60 4.67
C LYS A 182 6.16 -16.21 6.14
N CYS A 183 7.07 -16.86 6.88
CA CYS A 183 7.22 -16.64 8.32
C CYS A 183 8.31 -15.65 8.74
N GLY A 184 9.14 -15.17 7.80
CA GLY A 184 10.21 -14.19 8.08
C GLY A 184 11.43 -14.77 8.81
N ARG A 185 11.44 -16.06 9.17
CA ARG A 185 12.57 -16.71 9.85
C ARG A 185 13.64 -17.19 8.86
N HIS A 186 14.87 -17.30 9.34
CA HIS A 186 15.99 -17.84 8.57
C HIS A 186 15.77 -19.32 8.20
N ILE A 187 16.16 -19.65 6.96
CA ILE A 187 16.26 -21.01 6.44
C ILE A 187 17.69 -21.48 6.70
N LYS A 188 17.83 -22.60 7.42
CA LYS A 188 19.14 -23.17 7.73
C LYS A 188 19.78 -23.74 6.45
N PRO A 189 21.11 -23.62 6.28
CA PRO A 189 21.82 -24.28 5.20
C PRO A 189 21.48 -25.78 5.12
N ARG A 190 21.46 -26.34 3.89
CA ARG A 190 21.15 -27.76 3.61
C ARG A 190 19.72 -28.19 4.00
N SER A 191 18.84 -27.24 4.35
CA SER A 191 17.42 -27.54 4.53
C SER A 191 16.75 -27.72 3.17
N GLU A 192 15.77 -28.61 3.14
CA GLU A 192 14.81 -28.70 2.05
C GLU A 192 13.85 -27.50 2.11
N VAL A 193 13.62 -26.90 0.94
CA VAL A 193 12.76 -25.72 0.80
C VAL A 193 11.85 -25.86 -0.41
N LYS A 194 10.67 -25.27 -0.29
CA LYS A 194 9.84 -25.00 -1.46
C LYS A 194 10.32 -23.73 -2.15
N VAL A 195 10.53 -23.84 -3.45
CA VAL A 195 10.88 -22.75 -4.35
C VAL A 195 9.67 -22.47 -5.23
N ILE A 196 9.17 -21.24 -5.16
CA ILE A 196 8.14 -20.74 -6.08
C ILE A 196 8.85 -19.84 -7.08
N ARG A 197 8.74 -20.17 -8.37
CA ARG A 197 9.32 -19.43 -9.49
C ARG A 197 8.21 -18.79 -10.30
N PHE A 198 8.35 -17.51 -10.63
CA PHE A 198 7.46 -16.83 -11.57
C PHE A 198 8.23 -15.78 -12.37
N VAL A 199 7.76 -15.51 -13.58
CA VAL A 199 8.36 -14.50 -14.48
C VAL A 199 7.44 -13.29 -14.51
N SER A 200 7.94 -12.12 -14.15
CA SER A 200 7.21 -10.86 -14.37
C SER A 200 7.80 -10.13 -15.58
N ASN A 201 8.68 -9.16 -15.37
CA ASN A 201 9.62 -8.65 -16.38
C ASN A 201 11.01 -9.30 -16.26
N ARG A 202 11.20 -10.12 -15.22
CA ARG A 202 12.40 -10.91 -14.92
C ARG A 202 11.99 -12.14 -14.12
N GLU A 203 12.89 -13.10 -14.00
CA GLU A 203 12.68 -14.23 -13.10
C GLU A 203 12.67 -13.78 -11.63
N ASN A 204 11.71 -14.32 -10.86
CA ASN A 204 11.61 -14.12 -9.44
C ASN A 204 11.50 -15.48 -8.74
N TYR A 205 12.11 -15.54 -7.56
CA TYR A 205 12.14 -16.72 -6.72
C TYR A 205 11.65 -16.37 -5.32
N VAL A 206 10.84 -17.25 -4.74
CA VAL A 206 10.36 -17.20 -3.37
C VAL A 206 10.75 -18.50 -2.68
N TYR A 207 11.39 -18.38 -1.52
CA TYR A 207 11.86 -19.52 -0.74
C TYR A 207 11.02 -19.65 0.53
N LEU A 208 10.50 -20.84 0.78
CA LEU A 208 9.68 -21.17 1.93
C LEU A 208 10.26 -22.35 2.69
N HIS A 209 10.16 -22.36 4.02
CA HIS A 209 10.36 -23.58 4.79
C HIS A 209 9.34 -24.63 4.36
N ASP A 210 9.72 -25.91 4.43
CA ASP A 210 8.81 -27.05 4.24
C ASP A 210 7.49 -26.88 5.02
N LYS A 211 7.58 -26.63 6.33
CA LYS A 211 6.42 -26.40 7.21
C LYS A 211 5.61 -25.13 6.90
N CYS A 212 6.15 -24.22 6.10
CA CYS A 212 5.42 -23.01 5.67
C CYS A 212 4.57 -23.25 4.43
N ASP A 213 4.79 -24.37 3.72
CA ASP A 213 3.97 -24.71 2.55
C ASP A 213 2.54 -25.15 2.91
N SER A 214 2.35 -25.59 4.16
CA SER A 214 1.06 -26.11 4.59
C SER A 214 0.01 -25.00 4.63
N GLY A 215 -0.91 -25.01 3.67
CA GLY A 215 -2.27 -24.46 3.80
C GLY A 215 -3.10 -25.20 4.86
N LYS A 216 -2.49 -25.59 5.98
CA LYS A 216 -3.21 -26.11 7.15
C LYS A 216 -3.25 -24.99 8.17
N GLY A 217 -4.37 -24.27 8.16
CA GLY A 217 -4.74 -23.42 9.27
C GLY A 217 -4.71 -24.23 10.57
N HIS A 218 -4.25 -23.58 11.63
CA HIS A 218 -4.87 -23.77 12.93
C HIS A 218 -6.04 -22.81 13.02
#